data_AF-J1HG72-F1
#
_entry.id   AF-J1HG72-F1
#
_cell.length_a   1.000
_cell.length_b   1.000
_cell.length_c   1.000
_cell.angle_alpha   90.00
_cell.angle_beta   90.00
_cell.angle_gamma   90.00
#
_symmetry.space_group_name_H-M   'P 1'
#
loop_
_entity.id
_entity.type
_entity.pdbx_description
1 polymer ?
#
loop_
_entity_poly.entity_id
_entity_poly.type
_entity_poly.pdbx_seq_one_letter_code
_entity_poly.pdbx_strand_id
1 'polypeptide(L)'
;MDLSEADLAHAAEHLPDHLRMTFVVVDSRGRELGAGKDLAHLQHSLAGAADQAVRRAVRGAIAQAMEDAQAGRNRRGKAAEGTGRAAGSRKKSGSARGRGPGADGRTAGTTGARADGRRDASAGASPSRAGGGAEAAALSALNEDSITAMPVLPRAVVSRADGLSLRAFPALVPQGSADDPRAGVRVMANAAEAAREHRLGLARMLLQRVRLATARVTTRWTGREALMLAASPYRGTDALVADAQLASVLSLVDQLCAPDSVRGPEDFERLVAAARERHEDRVHEILGHVVRAMEAHSEAEGAVAAHPQASLREVVDDVRENTRRLVHAGFLADTPFEALPHLARYLRAGAVRIDRASQSAPALERDLADMDRLEDAAKRLDRARQAAGRRPYDAETARLLSQAQWMAQELRVSLFAQRLGTPNKVSFKRLLGVIADAEAAVRPGGRS
;
A
#
# COMPACT_ATOMS: atom_id res chain seq x y z
N MET A 1 -10.95 -35.60 -25.74
CA MET A 1 -11.64 -35.38 -24.46
C MET A 1 -11.14 -34.04 -23.97
N ASP A 2 -11.84 -32.96 -24.29
CA ASP A 2 -11.51 -31.65 -23.73
C ASP A 2 -12.04 -31.63 -22.30
N LEU A 3 -11.12 -31.59 -21.34
CA LEU A 3 -11.45 -31.40 -19.93
C LEU A 3 -11.95 -29.97 -19.77
N SER A 4 -13.17 -29.80 -19.28
CA SER A 4 -13.67 -28.47 -18.96
C SER A 4 -12.96 -27.91 -17.73
N GLU A 5 -12.99 -26.59 -17.56
CA GLU A 5 -12.43 -25.92 -16.37
C GLU A 5 -13.10 -26.41 -15.07
N ALA A 6 -14.38 -26.81 -15.16
CA ALA A 6 -15.11 -27.44 -14.05
C ALA A 6 -14.59 -28.85 -13.74
N ASP A 7 -14.22 -29.65 -14.75
CA ASP A 7 -13.64 -30.98 -14.55
C ASP A 7 -12.25 -30.90 -13.91
N LEU A 8 -11.45 -29.91 -14.30
CA LEU A 8 -10.13 -29.63 -13.71
C LEU A 8 -10.26 -29.15 -12.25
N ALA A 9 -11.24 -28.29 -11.94
CA ALA A 9 -11.50 -27.84 -10.58
C ALA A 9 -11.99 -29.00 -9.67
N HIS A 10 -12.90 -29.84 -10.19
CA HIS A 10 -13.38 -31.03 -9.48
C HIS A 10 -12.24 -32.02 -9.21
N ALA A 11 -11.40 -32.30 -10.21
CA ALA A 11 -10.22 -33.15 -10.05
C ALA A 11 -9.23 -32.57 -9.05
N ALA A 12 -8.98 -31.26 -9.05
CA ALA A 12 -8.09 -30.61 -8.08
C ALA A 12 -8.57 -30.78 -6.63
N GLU A 13 -9.87 -30.69 -6.38
CA GLU A 13 -10.46 -30.87 -5.04
C GLU A 13 -10.47 -32.33 -4.57
N HIS A 14 -10.67 -33.29 -5.47
CA HIS A 14 -10.89 -34.70 -5.13
C HIS A 14 -9.70 -35.62 -5.38
N LEU A 15 -8.60 -35.12 -5.94
CA LEU A 15 -7.38 -35.92 -6.12
C LEU A 15 -6.77 -36.31 -4.75
N PRO A 16 -6.51 -37.60 -4.51
CA PRO A 16 -5.70 -38.04 -3.37
C PRO A 16 -4.32 -37.37 -3.36
N ASP A 17 -3.79 -37.09 -2.16
CA ASP A 17 -2.54 -36.33 -2.02
C ASP A 17 -1.33 -36.95 -2.72
N HIS A 18 -1.29 -38.28 -2.87
CA HIS A 18 -0.22 -38.99 -3.57
C HIS A 18 -0.27 -38.81 -5.10
N LEU A 19 -1.40 -38.35 -5.66
CA LEU A 19 -1.54 -38.05 -7.10
C LEU A 19 -1.35 -36.57 -7.42
N ARG A 20 -1.24 -35.70 -6.40
CA ARG A 20 -1.01 -34.27 -6.60
C ARG A 20 0.47 -33.99 -6.87
N MET A 21 0.77 -33.04 -7.77
CA MET A 21 2.15 -32.57 -7.97
C MET A 21 2.72 -32.00 -6.67
N THR A 22 3.96 -32.40 -6.33
CA THR A 22 4.71 -31.78 -5.24
C THR A 22 5.63 -30.72 -5.82
N PHE A 23 5.47 -29.48 -5.38
CA PHE A 23 6.45 -28.43 -5.63
C PHE A 23 7.56 -28.57 -4.59
N VAL A 24 8.80 -28.62 -5.05
CA VAL A 24 9.98 -28.61 -4.18
C VAL A 24 10.79 -27.37 -4.55
N VAL A 25 11.04 -26.51 -3.58
CA VAL A 25 11.90 -25.35 -3.73
C VAL A 25 13.29 -25.75 -3.28
N VAL A 26 14.27 -25.61 -4.17
CA VAL A 26 15.67 -25.93 -3.89
C VAL A 26 16.53 -24.67 -3.96
N ASP A 27 17.62 -24.64 -3.20
CA ASP A 27 18.64 -23.59 -3.32
C ASP A 27 19.59 -23.82 -4.51
N SER A 28 20.54 -22.90 -4.70
CA SER A 28 21.55 -22.98 -5.75
C SER A 28 22.48 -24.20 -5.65
N ARG A 29 22.51 -24.88 -4.50
CA ARG A 29 23.28 -26.10 -4.24
C ARG A 29 22.40 -27.36 -4.34
N GLY A 30 21.15 -27.22 -4.76
CA GLY A 30 20.18 -28.30 -4.85
C GLY A 30 19.63 -28.76 -3.50
N ARG A 31 19.85 -28.02 -2.40
CA ARG A 31 19.28 -28.36 -1.10
C ARG A 31 17.82 -27.93 -1.05
N GLU A 32 16.96 -28.81 -0.57
CA GLU A 32 15.54 -28.52 -0.38
C GLU A 32 15.35 -27.46 0.72
N LEU A 33 14.70 -26.35 0.35
CA LEU A 33 14.28 -25.28 1.24
C LEU A 33 12.83 -25.47 1.73
N GLY A 34 12.04 -26.24 0.98
CA GLY A 34 10.72 -26.66 1.37
C GLY A 34 10.01 -27.38 0.23
N ALA A 35 9.05 -28.23 0.58
CA ALA A 35 8.18 -28.92 -0.36
C ALA A 35 6.71 -28.79 0.06
N GLY A 36 5.82 -28.77 -0.92
CA GLY A 36 4.39 -28.67 -0.67
C GLY A 36 3.55 -28.92 -1.90
N LYS A 37 2.26 -29.16 -1.70
CA LYS A 37 1.28 -29.35 -2.79
C LYS A 37 0.65 -28.03 -3.27
N ASP A 38 0.70 -26.97 -2.46
CA ASP A 38 0.24 -25.62 -2.81
C ASP A 38 1.44 -24.69 -3.01
N LEU A 39 1.70 -24.34 -4.28
CA LEU A 39 2.79 -23.45 -4.65
C LEU A 39 2.66 -22.06 -4.01
N ALA A 40 1.45 -21.50 -3.93
CA ALA A 40 1.26 -20.17 -3.38
C ALA A 40 1.48 -20.16 -1.87
N HIS A 41 1.01 -21.19 -1.16
CA HIS A 41 1.33 -21.37 0.26
C HIS A 41 2.84 -21.54 0.48
N LEU A 42 3.51 -22.36 -0.35
CA LEU A 42 4.96 -22.55 -0.29
C LEU A 42 5.70 -21.21 -0.53
N GLN A 43 5.30 -20.44 -1.53
CA GLN A 43 5.83 -19.09 -1.80
C GLN A 43 5.62 -18.13 -0.63
N HIS A 44 4.45 -18.12 0.00
CA HIS A 44 4.16 -17.28 1.17
C HIS A 44 5.01 -17.69 2.37
N SER A 45 5.08 -18.99 2.67
CA SER A 45 5.87 -19.52 3.79
C SER A 45 7.35 -19.19 3.66
N LEU A 46 7.85 -19.14 2.42
CA LEU A 46 9.23 -18.79 2.10
C LEU A 46 9.42 -17.30 1.80
N ALA A 47 8.37 -16.47 1.78
CA ALA A 47 8.45 -15.07 1.37
C ALA A 47 9.44 -14.28 2.24
N GLY A 48 9.41 -14.48 3.56
CA GLY A 48 10.37 -13.86 4.47
C GLY A 48 11.82 -14.29 4.20
N ALA A 49 12.04 -15.57 3.90
CA ALA A 49 13.36 -16.09 3.55
C ALA A 49 13.82 -15.59 2.17
N ALA A 50 12.91 -15.51 1.20
CA ALA A 50 13.14 -14.97 -0.13
C ALA A 50 13.51 -13.48 -0.07
N ASP A 51 12.78 -12.69 0.70
CA ASP A 51 13.10 -11.28 0.96
C ASP A 51 14.48 -11.13 1.59
N GLN A 52 14.81 -11.93 2.60
CA GLN A 52 16.15 -11.90 3.21
C GLN A 52 17.25 -12.32 2.22
N ALA A 53 17.01 -13.35 1.40
CA ALA A 53 17.94 -13.81 0.39
C ALA A 53 18.16 -12.74 -0.69
N VAL A 54 17.10 -12.13 -1.19
CA VAL A 54 17.13 -11.01 -2.13
C VAL A 54 17.88 -9.82 -1.54
N ARG A 55 17.59 -9.44 -0.29
CA ARG A 55 18.30 -8.35 0.40
C ARG A 55 19.79 -8.64 0.53
N ARG A 56 20.17 -9.87 0.89
CA ARG A 56 21.58 -10.29 0.99
C ARG A 56 22.27 -10.29 -0.37
N ALA A 57 21.63 -10.85 -1.40
CA ALA A 57 22.17 -10.92 -2.76
C ALA A 57 22.36 -9.52 -3.37
N VAL A 58 21.38 -8.64 -3.18
CA VAL A 58 21.47 -7.24 -3.61
C VAL A 58 22.59 -6.51 -2.85
N ARG A 59 22.68 -6.66 -1.52
CA ARG A 59 23.78 -6.09 -0.72
C ARG A 59 25.15 -6.56 -1.17
N GLY A 60 25.31 -7.86 -1.43
CA GLY A 60 26.57 -8.44 -1.92
C GLY A 60 26.98 -7.87 -3.28
N ALA A 61 26.03 -7.77 -4.22
CA ALA A 61 26.29 -7.16 -5.53
C ALA A 61 26.71 -5.69 -5.43
N ILE A 62 26.12 -4.93 -4.49
CA ILE A 62 26.46 -3.52 -4.24
C ILE A 62 27.85 -3.38 -3.64
N ALA A 63 28.16 -4.17 -2.60
CA ALA A 63 29.46 -4.17 -1.95
C ALA A 63 30.57 -4.44 -2.98
N GLN A 64 30.37 -5.44 -3.84
CA GLN A 64 31.30 -5.76 -4.93
C GLN A 64 31.48 -4.60 -5.91
N ALA A 65 30.38 -3.96 -6.34
CA ALA A 65 30.43 -2.82 -7.25
C ALA A 65 31.14 -1.60 -6.64
N MET A 66 30.99 -1.37 -5.33
CA MET A 66 31.68 -0.31 -4.60
C MET A 66 33.18 -0.59 -4.47
N GLU A 67 33.56 -1.82 -4.13
CA GLU A 67 34.96 -2.25 -4.06
C GLU A 67 35.64 -2.11 -5.42
N ASP A 68 34.99 -2.52 -6.51
CA ASP A 68 35.49 -2.37 -7.87
C ASP A 68 35.68 -0.89 -8.27
N ALA A 69 34.73 -0.03 -7.89
CA ALA A 69 34.82 1.41 -8.13
C ALA A 69 35.96 2.07 -7.32
N GLN A 70 36.17 1.64 -6.07
CA GLN A 70 37.21 2.16 -5.19
C GLN A 70 38.60 1.65 -5.58
N ALA A 71 38.71 0.39 -6.01
CA ALA A 71 39.92 -0.16 -6.63
C ALA A 71 40.26 0.55 -7.95
N GLY A 72 39.26 0.90 -8.76
CA GLY A 72 39.42 1.71 -9.97
C GLY A 72 39.91 3.13 -9.68
N ARG A 73 39.38 3.80 -8.65
CA ARG A 73 39.86 5.10 -8.17
C ARG A 73 41.29 5.03 -7.64
N ASN A 74 41.63 4.02 -6.84
CA ASN A 74 42.97 3.83 -6.30
C ASN A 74 43.99 3.54 -7.41
N ARG A 75 43.62 2.79 -8.46
CA ARG A 75 44.48 2.60 -9.65
C ARG A 75 44.69 3.89 -10.44
N ARG A 76 43.65 4.74 -10.58
CA ARG A 76 43.77 6.07 -11.21
C ARG A 76 44.60 7.05 -10.38
N GLY A 77 44.50 7.02 -9.06
CA GLY A 77 45.35 7.81 -8.15
C GLY A 77 46.82 7.39 -8.21
N LYS A 78 47.10 6.08 -8.22
CA LYS A 78 48.48 5.54 -8.33
C LYS A 78 49.11 5.81 -9.70
N ALA A 79 48.33 5.87 -10.77
CA ALA A 79 48.82 6.25 -12.10
C ALA A 79 49.18 7.75 -12.19
N ALA A 80 48.49 8.63 -11.43
CA ALA A 80 48.80 10.05 -11.38
C ALA A 80 50.06 10.37 -10.56
N GLU A 81 50.37 9.58 -9.52
CA GLU A 81 51.64 9.68 -8.77
C GLU A 81 52.85 9.12 -9.53
N GLY A 82 52.63 8.22 -10.50
CA GLY A 82 53.70 7.59 -11.29
C GLY A 82 54.26 8.41 -12.46
N THR A 83 53.62 9.52 -12.85
CA THR A 83 54.03 10.35 -14.01
C THR A 83 54.70 11.67 -13.66
N GLY A 84 55.02 11.91 -12.38
CA GLY A 84 55.62 13.16 -11.90
C GLY A 84 57.15 13.22 -11.95
N ARG A 85 57.82 12.84 -13.06
CA ARG A 85 59.24 13.20 -13.26
C ARG A 85 59.73 13.06 -14.71
N ALA A 86 59.57 14.11 -15.52
CA ALA A 86 60.52 14.49 -16.57
C ALA A 86 60.18 15.90 -17.11
N ALA A 87 61.20 16.76 -17.10
CA ALA A 87 61.17 18.16 -17.51
C ALA A 87 61.16 18.35 -19.04
N GLY A 88 60.77 19.54 -19.52
CA GLY A 88 61.06 19.95 -20.90
C GLY A 88 60.34 21.20 -21.42
N SER A 89 60.92 22.37 -21.12
CA SER A 89 60.65 23.70 -21.72
C SER A 89 60.63 23.72 -23.25
N ARG A 90 59.69 24.47 -23.88
CA ARG A 90 59.99 25.59 -24.81
C ARG A 90 58.73 26.29 -25.36
N LYS A 91 58.95 27.48 -25.90
CA LYS A 91 58.12 28.70 -25.95
C LYS A 91 57.90 29.15 -27.40
N LYS A 92 56.86 30.01 -27.61
CA LYS A 92 56.60 30.97 -28.73
C LYS A 92 56.12 30.37 -30.07
N SER A 93 55.29 31.01 -30.91
CA SER A 93 54.72 32.38 -30.98
C SER A 93 53.71 32.52 -32.14
N GLY A 94 52.82 33.52 -32.08
CA GLY A 94 52.21 34.22 -33.23
C GLY A 94 50.68 34.12 -33.30
N SER A 95 49.87 35.13 -32.93
CA SER A 95 49.55 36.39 -33.65
C SER A 95 48.91 36.13 -35.02
N ALA A 96 47.80 36.72 -35.47
CA ALA A 96 46.83 37.66 -34.92
C ALA A 96 45.60 37.75 -35.85
N ARG A 97 44.44 38.06 -35.26
CA ARG A 97 43.40 39.03 -35.67
C ARG A 97 42.78 39.02 -37.08
N GLY A 98 41.44 39.09 -37.04
CA GLY A 98 40.58 39.87 -37.94
C GLY A 98 39.68 38.97 -38.79
N ARG A 99 38.39 39.22 -39.00
CA ARG A 99 37.49 40.34 -38.69
C ARG A 99 36.09 39.84 -39.06
N GLY A 100 35.05 40.03 -38.24
CA GLY A 100 33.65 39.90 -38.68
C GLY A 100 33.25 41.03 -39.64
N PRO A 101 31.95 41.22 -40.02
CA PRO A 101 30.72 40.55 -39.57
C PRO A 101 29.92 39.95 -40.77
N GLY A 102 28.94 39.06 -40.60
CA GLY A 102 27.56 39.33 -40.18
C GLY A 102 26.64 39.49 -41.41
N ALA A 103 25.60 38.66 -41.52
CA ALA A 103 24.31 39.02 -42.12
C ALA A 103 23.32 37.85 -42.04
N ASP A 104 22.14 38.19 -41.54
CA ASP A 104 20.94 37.39 -41.42
C ASP A 104 20.38 36.91 -42.77
N GLY A 105 19.70 35.76 -42.75
CA GLY A 105 18.92 35.26 -43.87
C GLY A 105 17.82 34.32 -43.39
N ARG A 106 16.64 34.90 -43.16
CA ARG A 106 15.43 34.23 -42.68
C ARG A 106 14.78 33.34 -43.75
N THR A 107 14.07 32.34 -43.22
CA THR A 107 12.75 31.82 -43.61
C THR A 107 12.57 30.92 -44.84
N ALA A 108 12.11 29.70 -44.50
CA ALA A 108 10.81 29.12 -44.81
C ALA A 108 10.58 28.38 -46.14
N GLY A 109 9.87 27.26 -46.01
CA GLY A 109 9.06 26.63 -47.05
C GLY A 109 9.36 25.15 -47.21
N THR A 110 8.69 24.26 -46.48
CA THR A 110 7.40 23.62 -46.77
C THR A 110 7.51 22.21 -47.37
N THR A 111 6.75 21.32 -46.72
CA THR A 111 5.94 20.21 -47.27
C THR A 111 6.62 18.99 -47.87
N GLY A 112 6.20 17.81 -47.41
CA GLY A 112 6.21 16.62 -48.27
C GLY A 112 6.13 15.27 -47.58
N ALA A 113 4.91 14.83 -47.27
CA ALA A 113 4.39 13.46 -47.49
C ALA A 113 5.04 12.20 -46.85
N ARG A 114 4.26 11.62 -45.93
CA ARG A 114 3.78 10.21 -45.84
C ARG A 114 4.59 9.08 -46.51
N ALA A 115 4.88 8.03 -45.75
CA ALA A 115 4.55 6.64 -46.13
C ALA A 115 4.68 5.67 -44.93
N ASP A 116 3.74 4.72 -44.88
CA ASP A 116 3.59 3.60 -43.95
C ASP A 116 4.75 2.59 -43.94
N GLY A 117 4.89 1.86 -42.83
CA GLY A 117 5.69 0.63 -42.80
C GLY A 117 5.82 -0.01 -41.42
N ARG A 118 4.83 -0.84 -41.03
CA ARG A 118 5.00 -1.87 -39.97
C ARG A 118 6.18 -2.79 -40.31
N ARG A 119 7.09 -3.04 -39.36
CA ARG A 119 7.75 -4.34 -39.13
C ARG A 119 8.16 -4.52 -37.66
N ASP A 120 7.99 -5.77 -37.22
CA ASP A 120 8.22 -6.31 -35.90
C ASP A 120 9.70 -6.36 -35.46
N ALA A 121 9.84 -6.36 -34.13
CA ALA A 121 10.74 -7.17 -33.32
C ALA A 121 12.20 -7.40 -33.78
N SER A 122 13.14 -6.79 -33.06
CA SER A 122 14.10 -7.48 -32.17
C SER A 122 15.27 -6.54 -31.88
N ALA A 123 15.40 -6.09 -30.64
CA ALA A 123 16.59 -5.39 -30.19
C ALA A 123 16.96 -5.91 -28.80
N GLY A 124 17.83 -6.93 -28.79
CA GLY A 124 18.62 -7.28 -27.62
C GLY A 124 19.57 -6.12 -27.32
N ALA A 125 19.17 -5.27 -26.38
CA ALA A 125 20.05 -4.25 -25.83
C ALA A 125 20.81 -4.85 -24.64
N SER A 126 22.09 -5.17 -24.86
CA SER A 126 23.04 -5.32 -23.77
C SER A 126 23.18 -3.98 -23.04
N PRO A 127 23.07 -3.91 -21.70
CA PRO A 127 23.25 -2.65 -21.01
C PRO A 127 24.74 -2.27 -21.02
N SER A 128 25.05 -1.12 -21.60
CA SER A 128 26.38 -0.52 -21.57
C SER A 128 26.70 -0.06 -20.14
N ARG A 129 27.92 -0.38 -19.69
CA ARG A 129 28.46 -0.13 -18.34
C ARG A 129 28.79 1.35 -18.09
N ALA A 130 27.86 2.26 -18.36
CA ALA A 130 28.04 3.71 -18.14
C ALA A 130 27.09 4.30 -17.06
N GLY A 131 26.27 3.48 -16.39
CA GLY A 131 25.34 3.90 -15.33
C GLY A 131 25.79 3.66 -13.88
N GLY A 132 26.95 3.02 -13.67
CA GLY A 132 27.32 2.43 -12.38
C GLY A 132 27.47 3.41 -11.20
N GLY A 133 27.71 4.71 -11.45
CA GLY A 133 27.84 5.71 -10.38
C GLY A 133 26.51 6.14 -9.75
N ALA A 134 25.46 6.29 -10.56
CA ALA A 134 24.13 6.67 -10.09
C ALA A 134 23.37 5.46 -9.52
N GLU A 135 23.54 4.27 -10.12
CA GLU A 135 23.03 3.02 -9.55
C GLU A 135 23.70 2.70 -8.20
N ALA A 136 25.02 2.83 -8.05
CA ALA A 136 25.68 2.55 -6.77
C ALA A 136 25.25 3.51 -5.64
N ALA A 137 25.00 4.80 -5.93
CA ALA A 137 24.48 5.76 -4.95
C ALA A 137 22.99 5.52 -4.61
N ALA A 138 22.16 5.19 -5.61
CA ALA A 138 20.77 4.78 -5.44
C ALA A 138 20.64 3.49 -4.59
N LEU A 139 21.63 2.61 -4.69
CA LEU A 139 21.66 1.32 -3.99
C LEU A 139 22.29 1.40 -2.58
N SER A 140 23.02 2.47 -2.22
CA SER A 140 23.65 2.61 -0.90
C SER A 140 22.65 2.80 0.25
N ALA A 141 21.44 3.29 -0.02
CA ALA A 141 20.38 3.46 0.98
C ALA A 141 19.51 2.21 1.17
N LEU A 142 19.80 1.11 0.46
CA LEU A 142 18.98 -0.10 0.51
C LEU A 142 19.14 -0.80 1.86
N ASN A 143 18.01 -1.01 2.55
CA ASN A 143 17.91 -1.59 3.89
C ASN A 143 18.21 -0.61 5.04
N GLU A 144 18.12 0.70 4.81
CA GLU A 144 18.10 1.70 5.89
C GLU A 144 16.78 1.66 6.67
N ASP A 145 16.87 1.75 7.99
CA ASP A 145 15.72 1.70 8.91
C ASP A 145 15.07 3.06 9.12
N SER A 146 15.81 4.13 8.85
CA SER A 146 15.30 5.49 8.96
C SER A 146 16.02 6.38 7.97
N ILE A 147 15.27 6.90 7.00
CA ILE A 147 15.74 7.89 6.04
C ILE A 147 14.97 9.20 6.25
N THR A 148 15.67 10.31 6.04
CA THR A 148 15.09 11.67 6.13
C THR A 148 15.01 12.37 4.77
N ALA A 149 15.72 11.86 3.78
CA ALA A 149 15.74 12.36 2.40
C ALA A 149 15.34 11.24 1.43
N MET A 150 14.60 11.60 0.37
CA MET A 150 14.07 10.63 -0.58
C MET A 150 15.21 10.12 -1.45
N PRO A 151 15.55 8.82 -1.42
CA PRO A 151 16.55 8.26 -2.31
C PRO A 151 16.00 8.12 -3.73
N VAL A 152 16.89 7.93 -4.70
CA VAL A 152 16.50 7.46 -6.03
C VAL A 152 16.27 5.95 -5.93
N LEU A 153 15.03 5.50 -6.15
CA LEU A 153 14.63 4.10 -6.05
C LEU A 153 14.34 3.51 -7.43
N PRO A 154 15.20 2.64 -7.98
CA PRO A 154 14.93 1.99 -9.27
C PRO A 154 13.70 1.07 -9.16
N ARG A 155 12.90 0.98 -10.23
CA ARG A 155 11.65 0.19 -10.28
C ARG A 155 11.87 -1.29 -9.96
N ALA A 156 12.97 -1.84 -10.45
CA ALA A 156 13.42 -3.18 -10.11
C ALA A 156 14.94 -3.22 -10.19
N VAL A 157 15.54 -4.09 -9.39
CA VAL A 157 16.96 -4.44 -9.44
C VAL A 157 17.03 -5.92 -9.84
N VAL A 158 17.90 -6.24 -10.80
CA VAL A 158 18.17 -7.63 -11.17
C VAL A 158 19.54 -7.99 -10.63
N SER A 159 19.60 -8.95 -9.71
CA SER A 159 20.85 -9.52 -9.21
C SER A 159 21.07 -10.90 -9.80
N ARG A 160 22.30 -11.20 -10.22
CA ARG A 160 22.71 -12.56 -10.60
C ARG A 160 23.47 -13.14 -9.41
N ALA A 161 22.91 -14.18 -8.79
CA ALA A 161 23.55 -14.92 -7.71
C ALA A 161 23.51 -16.41 -8.08
N ASP A 162 24.66 -17.09 -8.00
CA ASP A 162 24.80 -18.53 -8.27
C ASP A 162 24.12 -19.03 -9.57
N GLY A 163 24.19 -18.25 -10.65
CA GLY A 163 23.57 -18.60 -11.94
C GLY A 163 22.06 -18.34 -12.05
N LEU A 164 21.38 -17.94 -10.97
CA LEU A 164 19.97 -17.54 -10.97
C LEU A 164 19.84 -16.00 -11.08
N SER A 165 18.92 -15.52 -11.93
CA SER A 165 18.55 -14.11 -12.00
C SER A 165 17.39 -13.80 -11.06
N LEU A 166 17.67 -13.09 -9.97
CA LEU A 166 16.68 -12.66 -8.99
C LEU A 166 16.23 -11.24 -9.31
N ARG A 167 14.92 -11.05 -9.54
CA ARG A 167 14.31 -9.72 -9.65
C ARG A 167 13.82 -9.26 -8.29
N ALA A 168 14.10 -8.00 -7.98
CA ALA A 168 13.89 -7.43 -6.67
C ALA A 168 13.26 -6.04 -6.80
N PHE A 169 12.39 -5.67 -5.88
CA PHE A 169 11.60 -4.44 -5.95
C PHE A 169 11.91 -3.56 -4.73
N PRO A 170 12.76 -2.52 -4.89
CA PRO A 170 12.99 -1.54 -3.85
C PRO A 170 11.74 -0.72 -3.56
N ALA A 171 11.45 -0.53 -2.29
CA ALA A 171 10.30 0.21 -1.78
C ALA A 171 10.69 1.04 -0.56
N LEU A 172 9.93 2.11 -0.34
CA LEU A 172 9.88 2.73 0.97
C LEU A 172 9.10 1.80 1.89
N VAL A 173 9.44 1.73 3.17
CA VAL A 173 8.64 0.97 4.14
C VAL A 173 8.26 1.87 5.31
N PRO A 174 7.03 1.75 5.84
CA PRO A 174 6.64 2.49 7.01
C PRO A 174 7.48 2.03 8.21
N GLN A 175 7.93 2.98 9.02
CA GLN A 175 8.71 2.76 10.24
C GLN A 175 8.17 3.67 11.34
N GLY A 176 8.46 3.32 12.60
CA GLY A 176 7.96 4.07 13.75
C GLY A 176 6.45 3.98 13.90
N SER A 177 5.83 5.06 14.38
CA SER A 177 4.42 5.12 14.78
C SER A 177 3.75 6.38 14.25
N ALA A 178 2.44 6.56 14.45
CA ALA A 178 1.73 7.78 14.02
C ALA A 178 2.34 9.05 14.64
N ASP A 179 2.74 8.98 15.90
CA ASP A 179 3.37 10.05 16.67
C ASP A 179 4.86 10.27 16.36
N ASP A 180 5.55 9.24 15.86
CA ASP A 180 6.91 9.34 15.33
C ASP A 180 7.01 8.65 13.95
N PRO A 181 6.48 9.30 12.91
CA PRO A 181 6.41 8.71 11.58
C PRO A 181 7.81 8.66 10.98
N ARG A 182 8.25 7.48 10.57
CA ARG A 182 9.53 7.27 9.87
C ARG A 182 9.33 6.45 8.61
N ALA A 183 10.27 6.54 7.70
CA ALA A 183 10.34 5.68 6.53
C ALA A 183 11.72 5.04 6.45
N GLY A 184 11.76 3.78 6.06
CA GLY A 184 12.97 3.07 5.70
C GLY A 184 12.96 2.70 4.23
N VAL A 185 13.99 2.01 3.78
CA VAL A 185 14.06 1.43 2.43
C VAL A 185 14.24 -0.08 2.58
N ARG A 186 13.48 -0.87 1.83
CA ARG A 186 13.65 -2.32 1.73
C ARG A 186 13.63 -2.76 0.29
N VAL A 187 14.14 -3.96 0.07
CA VAL A 187 13.97 -4.68 -1.18
C VAL A 187 13.09 -5.89 -0.91
N MET A 188 12.08 -6.07 -1.75
CA MET A 188 11.10 -7.16 -1.63
C MET A 188 11.11 -8.03 -2.89
N ALA A 189 10.74 -9.30 -2.74
CA ALA A 189 10.63 -10.24 -3.85
C ALA A 189 9.32 -10.06 -4.65
N ASN A 190 8.25 -9.63 -3.98
CA ASN A 190 6.93 -9.40 -4.59
C ASN A 190 6.73 -7.91 -4.95
N ALA A 191 6.38 -7.63 -6.21
CA ALA A 191 6.13 -6.28 -6.71
C ALA A 191 4.88 -5.63 -6.10
N ALA A 192 3.79 -6.39 -5.93
CA ALA A 192 2.55 -5.87 -5.36
C ALA A 192 2.74 -5.52 -3.88
N GLU A 193 3.51 -6.34 -3.15
CA GLU A 193 3.88 -6.07 -1.76
C GLU A 193 4.76 -4.82 -1.66
N ALA A 194 5.79 -4.72 -2.52
CA ALA A 194 6.64 -3.53 -2.63
C ALA A 194 5.83 -2.26 -2.90
N ALA A 195 4.84 -2.31 -3.78
CA ALA A 195 3.96 -1.17 -4.07
C ALA A 195 3.12 -0.77 -2.85
N ARG A 196 2.54 -1.75 -2.13
CA ARG A 196 1.79 -1.49 -0.88
C ARG A 196 2.67 -0.83 0.17
N GLU A 197 3.83 -1.42 0.45
CA GLU A 197 4.75 -0.87 1.45
C GLU A 197 5.27 0.50 1.03
N HIS A 198 5.58 0.69 -0.26
CA HIS A 198 6.06 1.96 -0.79
C HIS A 198 5.04 3.08 -0.57
N ARG A 199 3.75 2.83 -0.82
CA ARG A 199 2.66 3.76 -0.51
C ARG A 199 2.66 4.15 0.97
N LEU A 200 2.75 3.18 1.88
CA LEU A 200 2.74 3.42 3.32
C LEU A 200 3.98 4.17 3.80
N GLY A 201 5.17 3.79 3.32
CA GLY A 201 6.43 4.45 3.61
C GLY A 201 6.48 5.88 3.06
N LEU A 202 5.96 6.09 1.85
CA LEU A 202 5.83 7.41 1.24
C LEU A 202 4.94 8.33 2.08
N ALA A 203 3.80 7.83 2.57
CA ALA A 203 2.92 8.59 3.45
C ALA A 203 3.63 8.99 4.76
N ARG A 204 4.39 8.07 5.40
CA ARG A 204 5.18 8.39 6.60
C ARG A 204 6.22 9.47 6.35
N MET A 205 6.96 9.34 5.24
CA MET A 205 7.97 10.31 4.85
C MET A 205 7.34 11.67 4.53
N LEU A 206 6.20 11.68 3.84
CA LEU A 206 5.43 12.90 3.56
C LEU A 206 5.01 13.58 4.86
N LEU A 207 4.50 12.81 5.84
CA LEU A 207 4.09 13.34 7.13
C LEU A 207 5.24 14.05 7.86
N GLN A 208 6.47 13.52 7.82
CA GLN A 208 7.63 14.21 8.38
C GLN A 208 7.86 15.62 7.80
N ARG A 209 7.45 15.86 6.54
CA ARG A 209 7.65 17.13 5.82
C ARG A 209 6.51 18.13 5.99
N VAL A 210 5.31 17.66 6.32
CA VAL A 210 4.08 18.47 6.38
C VAL A 210 3.41 18.48 7.76
N ARG A 211 3.99 17.79 8.76
CA ARG A 211 3.44 17.68 10.11
C ARG A 211 3.09 19.04 10.70
N LEU A 212 1.89 19.10 11.26
CA LEU A 212 1.38 20.22 12.03
C LEU A 212 1.68 20.03 13.51
N ALA A 213 1.98 21.13 14.20
CA ALA A 213 2.01 21.14 15.66
C ALA A 213 0.60 20.84 16.21
N THR A 214 0.49 20.04 17.28
CA THR A 214 -0.81 19.68 17.88
C THR A 214 -1.67 20.92 18.15
N ALA A 215 -1.07 21.97 18.72
CA ALA A 215 -1.75 23.24 19.02
C ALA A 215 -2.37 23.91 17.78
N ARG A 216 -1.81 23.72 16.59
CA ARG A 216 -2.37 24.29 15.34
C ARG A 216 -3.65 23.59 14.90
N VAL A 217 -3.81 22.33 15.28
CA VAL A 217 -5.01 21.54 15.03
C VAL A 217 -6.06 21.81 16.12
N THR A 218 -5.64 21.84 17.39
CA THR A 218 -6.58 21.89 18.52
C THR A 218 -7.18 23.27 18.80
N THR A 219 -6.47 24.36 18.47
CA THR A 219 -6.94 25.74 18.77
C THR A 219 -8.20 26.14 18.01
N ARG A 220 -8.54 25.44 16.91
CA ARG A 220 -9.75 25.68 16.12
C ARG A 220 -10.99 24.95 16.64
N TRP A 221 -10.82 24.03 17.59
CA TRP A 221 -11.94 23.25 18.10
C TRP A 221 -12.87 24.12 18.93
N THR A 222 -14.16 24.00 18.64
CA THR A 222 -15.20 24.47 19.55
C THR A 222 -15.22 23.60 20.83
N GLY A 223 -15.81 24.11 21.91
CA GLY A 223 -15.92 23.35 23.17
C GLY A 223 -16.65 22.00 23.00
N ARG A 224 -17.65 21.94 22.11
CA ARG A 224 -18.37 20.69 21.77
C ARG A 224 -17.47 19.71 21.02
N GLU A 225 -16.72 20.17 20.01
CA GLU A 225 -15.81 19.30 19.26
C GLU A 225 -14.71 18.75 20.17
N ALA A 226 -14.11 19.59 21.02
CA ALA A 226 -13.11 19.15 21.98
C ALA A 226 -13.66 18.04 22.91
N LEU A 227 -14.89 18.19 23.40
CA LEU A 227 -15.55 17.17 24.24
C LEU A 227 -15.78 15.86 23.48
N MET A 228 -16.28 15.91 22.25
CA MET A 228 -16.53 14.71 21.42
C MET A 228 -15.23 14.01 21.04
N LEU A 229 -14.19 14.77 20.69
CA LEU A 229 -12.87 14.23 20.37
C LEU A 229 -12.18 13.65 21.62
N ALA A 230 -12.40 14.21 22.80
CA ALA A 230 -11.89 13.64 24.06
C ALA A 230 -12.56 12.29 24.41
N ALA A 231 -13.77 12.02 23.94
CA ALA A 231 -14.46 10.74 24.13
C ALA A 231 -13.97 9.63 23.17
N SER A 232 -13.08 9.95 22.23
CA SER A 232 -12.53 8.99 21.27
C SER A 232 -11.63 7.93 21.94
N PRO A 233 -11.39 6.75 21.32
CA PRO A 233 -10.71 5.62 21.96
C PRO A 233 -9.19 5.81 22.13
N TYR A 234 -8.67 7.02 21.88
CA TYR A 234 -7.25 7.31 21.96
C TYR A 234 -6.84 7.63 23.40
N ARG A 235 -5.59 7.30 23.75
CA ARG A 235 -4.98 7.61 25.05
C ARG A 235 -4.91 9.11 25.39
N GLY A 236 -5.12 9.97 24.39
CA GLY A 236 -5.08 11.42 24.54
C GLY A 236 -5.05 12.15 23.19
N THR A 237 -5.17 13.47 23.25
CA THR A 237 -5.28 14.37 22.10
C THR A 237 -4.13 14.21 21.09
N ASP A 238 -2.89 14.05 21.55
CA ASP A 238 -1.74 13.89 20.65
C ASP A 238 -1.83 12.61 19.80
N ALA A 239 -2.34 11.51 20.37
CA ALA A 239 -2.47 10.25 19.64
C ALA A 239 -3.58 10.34 18.57
N LEU A 240 -4.70 10.99 18.90
CA LEU A 240 -5.77 11.28 17.94
C LEU A 240 -5.28 12.18 16.80
N VAL A 241 -4.58 13.27 17.12
CA VAL A 241 -4.07 14.21 16.13
C VAL A 241 -2.98 13.56 15.26
N ALA A 242 -2.14 12.70 15.84
CA ALA A 242 -1.15 11.94 15.08
C ALA A 242 -1.80 10.98 14.07
N ASP A 243 -2.84 10.25 14.49
CA ASP A 243 -3.55 9.31 13.62
C ASP A 243 -4.36 10.04 12.53
N ALA A 244 -4.99 11.17 12.86
CA ALA A 244 -5.68 12.03 11.88
C ALA A 244 -4.72 12.59 10.82
N GLN A 245 -3.51 13.00 11.22
CA GLN A 245 -2.47 13.44 10.30
C GLN A 245 -1.96 12.30 9.41
N LEU A 246 -1.81 11.08 9.96
CA LEU A 246 -1.44 9.90 9.19
C LEU A 246 -2.51 9.55 8.15
N ALA A 247 -3.78 9.50 8.55
CA ALA A 247 -4.91 9.29 7.65
C ALA A 247 -4.95 10.35 6.53
N SER A 248 -4.68 11.61 6.87
CA SER A 248 -4.58 12.71 5.90
C SER A 248 -3.51 12.44 4.85
N VAL A 249 -2.26 12.15 5.24
CA VAL A 249 -1.20 11.89 4.25
C VAL A 249 -1.42 10.62 3.44
N LEU A 250 -2.02 9.56 4.01
CA LEU A 250 -2.38 8.35 3.27
C LEU A 250 -3.38 8.69 2.15
N SER A 251 -4.43 9.44 2.49
CA SER A 251 -5.44 9.87 1.51
C SER A 251 -4.89 10.83 0.45
N LEU A 252 -3.92 11.69 0.80
CA LEU A 252 -3.27 12.59 -0.14
C LEU A 252 -2.32 11.85 -1.09
N VAL A 253 -1.60 10.83 -0.61
CA VAL A 253 -0.79 9.97 -1.48
C VAL A 253 -1.68 9.27 -2.51
N ASP A 254 -2.82 8.72 -2.09
CA ASP A 254 -3.77 8.08 -3.01
C ASP A 254 -4.36 9.04 -4.05
N GLN A 255 -4.62 10.28 -3.63
CA GLN A 255 -5.23 11.29 -4.50
C GLN A 255 -4.23 11.94 -5.46
N LEU A 256 -2.99 12.16 -5.03
CA LEU A 256 -2.01 12.98 -5.75
C LEU A 256 -0.97 12.15 -6.52
N CYS A 257 -0.88 10.84 -6.27
CA CYS A 257 0.11 9.97 -6.90
C CYS A 257 -0.56 8.89 -7.76
N ALA A 258 0.00 8.67 -8.95
CA ALA A 258 -0.24 7.44 -9.67
C ALA A 258 0.65 6.32 -9.09
N PRO A 259 0.30 5.03 -9.26
CA PRO A 259 1.17 3.93 -8.87
C PRO A 259 2.59 4.10 -9.43
N ASP A 260 3.60 3.93 -8.57
CA ASP A 260 5.03 4.08 -8.89
C ASP A 260 5.45 5.45 -9.47
N SER A 261 4.72 6.54 -9.21
CA SER A 261 5.07 7.87 -9.73
C SER A 261 6.14 8.62 -8.93
N VAL A 262 6.40 8.24 -7.68
CA VAL A 262 7.34 8.95 -6.79
C VAL A 262 8.53 8.06 -6.48
N ARG A 263 9.63 8.21 -7.24
CA ARG A 263 10.80 7.33 -7.15
C ARG A 263 12.12 8.07 -6.96
N GLY A 264 12.09 9.39 -6.80
CA GLY A 264 13.26 10.19 -6.51
C GLY A 264 12.93 11.50 -5.80
N PRO A 265 13.98 12.26 -5.41
CA PRO A 265 13.83 13.52 -4.67
C PRO A 265 12.91 14.53 -5.35
N GLU A 266 13.03 14.71 -6.66
CA GLU A 266 12.25 15.71 -7.40
C GLU A 266 10.76 15.40 -7.40
N ASP A 267 10.40 14.13 -7.58
CA ASP A 267 9.00 13.68 -7.53
C ASP A 267 8.41 13.89 -6.13
N PHE A 268 9.22 13.59 -5.11
CA PHE A 268 8.81 13.74 -3.72
C PHE A 268 8.61 15.21 -3.34
N GLU A 269 9.49 16.13 -3.74
CA GLU A 269 9.29 17.56 -3.44
C GLU A 269 8.07 18.14 -4.16
N ARG A 270 7.72 17.65 -5.37
CA ARG A 270 6.44 18.00 -6.01
C ARG A 270 5.23 17.51 -5.21
N LEU A 271 5.29 16.28 -4.69
CA LEU A 271 4.26 15.76 -3.79
C LEU A 271 4.15 16.58 -2.50
N VAL A 272 5.27 16.92 -1.87
CA VAL A 272 5.31 17.74 -0.65
C VAL A 272 4.66 19.11 -0.89
N ALA A 273 4.98 19.78 -2.00
CA ALA A 273 4.38 21.06 -2.36
C ALA A 273 2.85 20.95 -2.50
N ALA A 274 2.35 19.97 -3.27
CA ALA A 274 0.93 19.76 -3.46
C ALA A 274 0.18 19.35 -2.17
N ALA A 275 0.84 18.56 -1.30
CA ALA A 275 0.27 18.12 -0.04
C ALA A 275 0.18 19.27 0.97
N ARG A 276 1.16 20.18 1.03
CA ARG A 276 1.15 21.34 1.94
C ARG A 276 -0.07 22.24 1.75
N GLU A 277 -0.55 22.37 0.53
CA GLU A 277 -1.75 23.15 0.21
C GLU A 277 -3.05 22.52 0.74
N ARG A 278 -3.07 21.22 1.03
CA ARG A 278 -4.29 20.44 1.32
C ARG A 278 -4.29 19.77 2.69
N HIS A 279 -3.13 19.57 3.28
CA HIS A 279 -2.96 18.71 4.47
C HIS A 279 -3.73 19.24 5.68
N GLU A 280 -3.64 20.54 5.96
CA GLU A 280 -4.34 21.14 7.12
C GLU A 280 -5.86 21.02 6.97
N ASP A 281 -6.42 21.36 5.81
CA ASP A 281 -7.86 21.22 5.56
C ASP A 281 -8.32 19.76 5.63
N ARG A 282 -7.55 18.83 5.06
CA ARG A 282 -7.82 17.39 5.11
C ARG A 282 -7.82 16.85 6.55
N VAL A 283 -6.92 17.33 7.41
CA VAL A 283 -6.91 16.94 8.84
C VAL A 283 -8.19 17.41 9.54
N HIS A 284 -8.63 18.65 9.29
CA HIS A 284 -9.87 19.16 9.89
C HIS A 284 -11.12 18.48 9.32
N GLU A 285 -11.14 18.16 8.03
CA GLU A 285 -12.18 17.34 7.39
C GLU A 285 -12.33 15.99 8.09
N ILE A 286 -11.22 15.27 8.28
CA ILE A 286 -11.17 13.99 9.00
C ILE A 286 -11.69 14.15 10.43
N LEU A 287 -11.21 15.14 11.19
CA LEU A 287 -11.67 15.37 12.56
C LEU A 287 -13.17 15.71 12.62
N GLY A 288 -13.69 16.43 11.64
CA GLY A 288 -15.14 16.66 11.52
C GLY A 288 -15.94 15.37 11.34
N HIS A 289 -15.40 14.39 10.61
CA HIS A 289 -15.98 13.04 10.54
C HIS A 289 -15.92 12.32 11.89
N VAL A 290 -14.81 12.46 12.64
CA VAL A 290 -14.67 11.88 13.99
C VAL A 290 -15.71 12.44 14.95
N VAL A 291 -15.90 13.76 14.99
CA VAL A 291 -16.90 14.39 15.87
C VAL A 291 -18.28 13.77 15.63
N ARG A 292 -18.71 13.66 14.37
CA ARG A 292 -20.00 13.03 14.02
C ARG A 292 -20.04 11.54 14.38
N ALA A 293 -18.93 10.83 14.23
CA ALA A 293 -18.83 9.42 14.61
C ALA A 293 -18.95 9.24 16.14
N MET A 294 -18.32 10.11 16.93
CA MET A 294 -18.39 10.04 18.39
C MET A 294 -19.76 10.44 18.95
N GLU A 295 -20.47 11.36 18.28
CA GLU A 295 -21.87 11.63 18.59
C GLU A 295 -22.75 10.39 18.38
N ALA A 296 -22.61 9.73 17.22
CA ALA A 296 -23.33 8.50 16.92
C ALA A 296 -22.92 7.32 17.82
N HIS A 297 -21.66 7.28 18.26
CA HIS A 297 -21.16 6.31 19.25
C HIS A 297 -21.88 6.50 20.59
N SER A 298 -21.99 7.74 21.08
CA SER A 298 -22.73 8.07 22.30
C SER A 298 -24.22 7.70 22.20
N GLU A 299 -24.85 7.92 21.04
CA GLU A 299 -26.23 7.47 20.79
C GLU A 299 -26.37 5.95 20.87
N ALA A 300 -25.42 5.19 20.31
CA ALA A 300 -25.42 3.73 20.38
C ALA A 300 -25.25 3.23 21.82
N GLU A 301 -24.32 3.81 22.58
CA GLU A 301 -24.15 3.48 24.00
C GLU A 301 -25.39 3.85 24.84
N GLY A 302 -26.04 4.96 24.54
CA GLY A 302 -27.31 5.35 25.15
C GLY A 302 -28.43 4.33 24.87
N ALA A 303 -28.57 3.89 23.62
CA ALA A 303 -29.56 2.87 23.25
C ALA A 303 -29.29 1.53 23.94
N VAL A 304 -28.02 1.13 24.05
CA VAL A 304 -27.58 -0.04 24.82
C VAL A 304 -27.99 0.07 26.29
N ALA A 305 -27.74 1.22 26.92
CA ALA A 305 -28.06 1.44 28.33
C ALA A 305 -29.57 1.46 28.60
N ALA A 306 -30.36 1.96 27.65
CA ALA A 306 -31.83 2.02 27.75
C ALA A 306 -32.52 0.65 27.62
N HIS A 307 -31.82 -0.37 27.13
CA HIS A 307 -32.39 -1.68 26.81
C HIS A 307 -31.65 -2.84 27.52
N PRO A 308 -31.70 -2.93 28.87
CA PRO A 308 -30.95 -3.93 29.65
C PRO A 308 -31.57 -5.34 29.64
N GLN A 309 -32.74 -5.52 29.02
CA GLN A 309 -33.46 -6.80 29.03
C GLN A 309 -32.66 -7.94 28.38
N ALA A 310 -32.67 -9.12 29.02
CA ALA A 310 -31.91 -10.29 28.59
C ALA A 310 -32.27 -10.77 27.17
N SER A 311 -33.51 -10.56 26.72
CA SER A 311 -33.96 -10.92 25.37
C SER A 311 -33.23 -10.17 24.25
N LEU A 312 -32.68 -8.98 24.53
CA LEU A 312 -31.95 -8.16 23.54
C LEU A 312 -30.44 -8.33 23.62
N ARG A 313 -29.94 -9.22 24.50
CA ARG A 313 -28.51 -9.36 24.76
C ARG A 313 -27.69 -9.62 23.50
N GLU A 314 -28.17 -10.49 22.62
CA GLU A 314 -27.49 -10.80 21.35
C GLU A 314 -27.38 -9.58 20.42
N VAL A 315 -28.46 -8.80 20.31
CA VAL A 315 -28.49 -7.56 19.52
C VAL A 315 -27.51 -6.53 20.10
N VAL A 316 -27.53 -6.35 21.42
CA VAL A 316 -26.66 -5.41 22.14
C VAL A 316 -25.19 -5.81 22.03
N ASP A 317 -24.88 -7.10 22.20
CA ASP A 317 -23.52 -7.62 22.14
C ASP A 317 -22.92 -7.45 20.73
N ASP A 318 -23.69 -7.74 19.67
CA ASP A 318 -23.24 -7.49 18.29
C ASP A 318 -23.11 -5.98 17.98
N VAL A 319 -24.00 -5.10 18.46
CA VAL A 319 -23.85 -3.65 18.27
C VAL A 319 -22.59 -3.14 18.95
N ARG A 320 -22.31 -3.60 20.16
CA ARG A 320 -21.06 -3.29 20.88
C ARG A 320 -19.84 -3.80 20.15
N GLU A 321 -19.88 -5.02 19.63
CA GLU A 321 -18.78 -5.60 18.88
C GLU A 321 -18.51 -4.83 17.57
N ASN A 322 -19.55 -4.56 16.78
CA ASN A 322 -19.43 -3.78 15.55
C ASN A 322 -18.89 -2.37 15.83
N THR A 323 -19.32 -1.75 16.94
CA THR A 323 -18.84 -0.44 17.36
C THR A 323 -17.35 -0.46 17.68
N ARG A 324 -16.86 -1.46 18.43
CA ARG A 324 -15.42 -1.63 18.71
C ARG A 324 -14.60 -1.94 17.46
N ARG A 325 -15.17 -2.62 16.47
CA ARG A 325 -14.54 -2.86 15.17
C ARG A 325 -14.41 -1.58 14.33
N LEU A 326 -15.36 -0.66 14.42
CA LEU A 326 -15.35 0.60 13.67
C LEU A 326 -14.57 1.73 14.36
N VAL A 327 -14.56 1.74 15.70
CA VAL A 327 -13.96 2.79 16.53
C VAL A 327 -13.01 2.14 17.53
N HIS A 328 -11.73 2.12 17.18
CA HIS A 328 -10.62 1.63 18.00
C HIS A 328 -9.43 2.59 17.88
N ALA A 329 -8.44 2.51 18.77
CA ALA A 329 -7.22 3.30 18.58
C ALA A 329 -6.56 2.92 17.23
N GLY A 330 -6.30 3.91 16.36
CA GLY A 330 -5.76 3.69 15.02
C GLY A 330 -6.79 3.67 13.88
N PHE A 331 -8.10 3.75 14.18
CA PHE A 331 -9.14 3.57 13.17
C PHE A 331 -9.10 4.59 12.03
N LEU A 332 -8.47 5.76 12.22
CA LEU A 332 -8.40 6.78 11.17
C LEU A 332 -7.47 6.38 10.03
N ALA A 333 -6.31 5.81 10.34
CA ALA A 333 -5.39 5.33 9.32
C ALA A 333 -5.84 3.99 8.71
N ASP A 334 -6.57 3.17 9.48
CA ASP A 334 -7.06 1.85 9.05
C ASP A 334 -8.33 1.95 8.18
N THR A 335 -9.08 3.04 8.28
CA THR A 335 -10.31 3.27 7.51
C THR A 335 -9.99 3.99 6.19
N PRO A 336 -10.38 3.45 5.02
CA PRO A 336 -10.27 4.16 3.75
C PRO A 336 -10.95 5.53 3.82
N PHE A 337 -10.34 6.53 3.21
CA PHE A 337 -10.78 7.91 3.34
C PHE A 337 -12.25 8.10 2.91
N GLU A 338 -12.68 7.42 1.85
CA GLU A 338 -14.06 7.42 1.37
C GLU A 338 -15.09 6.81 2.33
N ALA A 339 -14.65 6.00 3.29
CA ALA A 339 -15.51 5.37 4.29
C ALA A 339 -15.66 6.21 5.58
N LEU A 340 -14.70 7.08 5.90
CA LEU A 340 -14.72 7.95 7.09
C LEU A 340 -16.02 8.78 7.23
N PRO A 341 -16.57 9.40 6.17
CA PRO A 341 -17.81 10.17 6.27
C PRO A 341 -19.03 9.33 6.70
N HIS A 342 -18.96 8.01 6.53
CA HIS A 342 -20.07 7.10 6.77
C HIS A 342 -20.02 6.42 8.14
N LEU A 343 -18.92 6.56 8.91
CA LEU A 343 -18.79 5.94 10.24
C LEU A 343 -19.94 6.32 11.18
N ALA A 344 -20.30 7.61 11.22
CA ALA A 344 -21.42 8.08 12.03
C ALA A 344 -22.74 7.37 11.67
N ARG A 345 -22.98 7.12 10.38
CA ARG A 345 -24.17 6.38 9.93
C ARG A 345 -24.13 4.93 10.37
N TYR A 346 -22.99 4.26 10.22
CA TYR A 346 -22.84 2.84 10.61
C TYR A 346 -23.04 2.65 12.12
N LEU A 347 -22.53 3.57 12.94
CA LEU A 347 -22.72 3.56 14.39
C LEU A 347 -24.18 3.83 14.76
N ARG A 348 -24.79 4.87 14.19
CA ARG A 348 -26.20 5.21 14.43
C ARG A 348 -27.15 4.08 14.03
N ALA A 349 -26.81 3.32 12.98
CA ALA A 349 -27.60 2.14 12.60
C ALA A 349 -27.70 1.10 13.73
N GLY A 350 -26.67 0.98 14.59
CA GLY A 350 -26.71 0.15 15.79
C GLY A 350 -27.76 0.60 16.80
N ALA A 351 -27.82 1.91 17.09
CA ALA A 351 -28.84 2.48 17.96
C ALA A 351 -30.26 2.22 17.42
N VAL A 352 -30.48 2.49 16.13
CA VAL A 352 -31.77 2.24 15.46
C VAL A 352 -32.17 0.77 15.49
N ARG A 353 -31.19 -0.13 15.36
CA ARG A 353 -31.42 -1.57 15.43
C ARG A 353 -31.94 -2.00 16.80
N ILE A 354 -31.29 -1.55 17.88
CA ILE A 354 -31.70 -1.85 19.25
C ILE A 354 -33.14 -1.36 19.49
N ASP A 355 -33.43 -0.11 19.14
CA ASP A 355 -34.76 0.48 19.30
C ASP A 355 -35.83 -0.27 18.50
N ARG A 356 -35.50 -0.78 17.31
CA ARG A 356 -36.45 -1.53 16.48
C ARG A 356 -36.68 -2.93 17.03
N ALA A 357 -35.61 -3.62 17.43
CA ALA A 357 -35.68 -4.96 18.00
C ALA A 357 -36.43 -4.98 19.34
N SER A 358 -36.38 -3.88 20.11
CA SER A 358 -37.05 -3.78 21.41
C SER A 358 -38.58 -3.60 21.33
N GLN A 359 -39.13 -3.24 20.17
CA GLN A 359 -40.55 -2.92 20.02
C GLN A 359 -41.48 -4.12 20.20
N SER A 360 -41.07 -5.32 19.78
CA SER A 360 -41.91 -6.52 19.88
C SER A 360 -41.11 -7.81 19.62
N ALA A 361 -41.63 -8.95 20.08
CA ALA A 361 -41.01 -10.25 19.82
C ALA A 361 -40.88 -10.59 18.31
N PRO A 362 -41.88 -10.33 17.44
CA PRO A 362 -41.71 -10.53 16.00
C PRO A 362 -40.66 -9.61 15.35
N ALA A 363 -40.47 -8.39 15.88
CA ALA A 363 -39.43 -7.48 15.41
C ALA A 363 -38.03 -8.02 15.76
N LEU A 364 -37.86 -8.53 16.97
CA LEU A 364 -36.63 -9.20 17.42
C LEU A 364 -36.35 -10.46 16.60
N GLU A 365 -37.34 -11.34 16.40
CA GLU A 365 -37.16 -12.58 15.62
C GLU A 365 -36.69 -12.28 14.18
N ARG A 366 -37.27 -11.25 13.54
CA ARG A 366 -36.84 -10.82 12.21
C ARG A 366 -35.43 -10.25 12.20
N ASP A 367 -35.06 -9.49 13.21
CA ASP A 367 -33.72 -8.92 13.36
C ASP A 367 -32.66 -10.02 13.46
N LEU A 368 -32.89 -11.02 14.31
CA LEU A 368 -32.00 -12.17 14.49
C LEU A 368 -31.87 -12.97 13.18
N ALA A 369 -32.98 -13.23 12.48
CA ALA A 369 -32.94 -13.93 11.19
C ALA A 369 -32.17 -13.16 10.09
N ASP A 370 -32.25 -11.83 10.07
CA ASP A 370 -31.46 -11.00 9.16
C ASP A 370 -29.97 -10.96 9.56
N MET A 371 -29.68 -11.01 10.86
CA MET A 371 -28.33 -11.10 11.39
C MET A 371 -27.65 -12.44 11.13
N ASP A 372 -28.34 -13.57 11.27
CA ASP A 372 -27.79 -14.90 10.98
C ASP A 372 -27.21 -14.95 9.56
N ARG A 373 -27.98 -14.43 8.59
CA ARG A 373 -27.55 -14.36 7.18
C ARG A 373 -26.34 -13.46 6.99
N LEU A 374 -26.24 -12.38 7.76
CA LEU A 374 -25.11 -11.47 7.71
C LEU A 374 -23.88 -12.11 8.35
N GLU A 375 -24.05 -12.85 9.45
CA GLU A 375 -22.97 -13.56 10.12
C GLU A 375 -22.37 -14.64 9.22
N ASP A 376 -23.18 -15.36 8.45
CA ASP A 376 -22.70 -16.30 7.44
C ASP A 376 -21.83 -15.62 6.37
N ALA A 377 -22.24 -14.45 5.90
CA ALA A 377 -21.46 -13.64 4.96
C ALA A 377 -20.16 -13.14 5.60
N ALA A 378 -20.19 -12.73 6.87
CA ALA A 378 -19.02 -12.28 7.62
C ALA A 378 -18.01 -13.43 7.84
N LYS A 379 -18.47 -14.61 8.27
CA LYS A 379 -17.67 -15.84 8.40
C LYS A 379 -17.01 -16.21 7.07
N ARG A 380 -17.71 -16.04 5.95
CA ARG A 380 -17.15 -16.26 4.61
C ARG A 380 -16.08 -15.23 4.26
N LEU A 381 -16.33 -13.95 4.51
CA LEU A 381 -15.34 -12.87 4.32
C LEU A 381 -14.08 -13.10 5.17
N ASP A 382 -14.23 -13.50 6.43
CA ASP A 382 -13.10 -13.78 7.33
C ASP A 382 -12.29 -14.99 6.87
N ARG A 383 -12.94 -16.05 6.37
CA ARG A 383 -12.24 -17.18 5.72
C ARG A 383 -11.46 -16.73 4.48
N ALA A 384 -12.06 -15.90 3.63
CA ALA A 384 -11.38 -15.35 2.44
C ALA A 384 -10.15 -14.52 2.82
N ARG A 385 -10.25 -13.69 3.87
CA ARG A 385 -9.11 -12.93 4.43
C ARG A 385 -8.01 -13.82 4.95
N GLN A 386 -8.35 -14.84 5.74
CA GLN A 386 -7.39 -15.78 6.30
C GLN A 386 -6.69 -16.55 5.18
N ALA A 387 -7.41 -16.97 4.14
CA ALA A 387 -6.84 -17.65 2.99
C ALA A 387 -5.90 -16.73 2.18
N ALA A 388 -6.30 -15.48 1.93
CA ALA A 388 -5.45 -14.49 1.30
C ALA A 388 -4.17 -14.20 2.11
N GLY A 389 -4.28 -14.16 3.43
CA GLY A 389 -3.16 -13.95 4.35
C GLY A 389 -2.12 -15.07 4.36
N ARG A 390 -2.45 -16.26 3.82
CA ARG A 390 -1.52 -17.40 3.67
C ARG A 390 -0.86 -17.47 2.29
N ARG A 391 -1.06 -16.45 1.46
CA ARG A 391 -0.54 -16.33 0.10
C ARG A 391 0.32 -15.07 -0.07
N PRO A 392 1.16 -14.98 -1.10
CA PRO A 392 1.84 -13.74 -1.43
C PRO A 392 0.81 -12.62 -1.62
N TYR A 393 1.14 -11.40 -1.19
CA TYR A 393 0.21 -10.29 -1.30
C TYR A 393 -0.22 -10.05 -2.76
N ASP A 394 -1.53 -9.94 -2.96
CA ASP A 394 -2.16 -9.60 -4.23
C ASP A 394 -3.06 -8.37 -4.04
N ALA A 395 -2.87 -7.37 -4.90
CA ALA A 395 -3.52 -6.07 -4.76
C ALA A 395 -5.03 -6.14 -5.06
N GLU A 396 -5.43 -6.97 -6.01
CA GLU A 396 -6.84 -7.11 -6.41
C GLU A 396 -7.64 -7.82 -5.31
N THR A 397 -7.10 -8.91 -4.78
CA THR A 397 -7.67 -9.62 -3.62
C THR A 397 -7.82 -8.68 -2.44
N ALA A 398 -6.79 -7.91 -2.09
CA ALA A 398 -6.86 -6.94 -1.00
C ALA A 398 -7.96 -5.88 -1.22
N ARG A 399 -8.10 -5.38 -2.45
CA ARG A 399 -9.14 -4.43 -2.84
C ARG A 399 -10.55 -5.03 -2.69
N LEU A 400 -10.77 -6.25 -3.17
CA LEU A 400 -12.05 -6.96 -3.06
C LEU A 400 -12.43 -7.24 -1.60
N LEU A 401 -11.46 -7.65 -0.77
CA LEU A 401 -11.68 -7.89 0.67
C LEU A 401 -12.02 -6.62 1.45
N SER A 402 -11.38 -5.49 1.11
CA SER A 402 -11.72 -4.17 1.66
C SER A 402 -13.12 -3.73 1.20
N GLN A 403 -13.42 -3.87 -0.09
CA GLN A 403 -14.73 -3.56 -0.65
C GLN A 403 -15.86 -4.36 0.03
N ALA A 404 -15.67 -5.67 0.21
CA ALA A 404 -16.63 -6.53 0.90
C ALA A 404 -16.86 -6.11 2.35
N GLN A 405 -15.82 -5.65 3.07
CA GLN A 405 -15.95 -5.13 4.44
C GLN A 405 -16.95 -3.98 4.52
N TRP A 406 -16.77 -2.98 3.66
CA TRP A 406 -17.59 -1.77 3.69
C TRP A 406 -18.97 -2.02 3.11
N MET A 407 -19.10 -2.92 2.13
CA MET A 407 -20.41 -3.41 1.70
C MET A 407 -21.17 -4.13 2.82
N ALA A 408 -20.50 -4.86 3.72
CA ALA A 408 -21.16 -5.45 4.88
C ALA A 408 -21.71 -4.36 5.83
N GLN A 409 -20.98 -3.26 6.04
CA GLN A 409 -21.47 -2.13 6.84
C GLN A 409 -22.67 -1.43 6.18
N GLU A 410 -22.64 -1.23 4.86
CA GLU A 410 -23.79 -0.70 4.12
C GLU A 410 -25.01 -1.63 4.17
N LEU A 411 -24.79 -2.95 4.09
CA LEU A 411 -25.87 -3.93 4.20
C LEU A 411 -26.51 -3.89 5.59
N ARG A 412 -25.73 -3.70 6.66
CA ARG A 412 -26.26 -3.50 8.02
C ARG A 412 -27.20 -2.30 8.09
N VAL A 413 -26.82 -1.17 7.51
CA VAL A 413 -27.70 0.02 7.42
C VAL A 413 -28.99 -0.32 6.66
N SER A 414 -28.87 -1.00 5.51
CA SER A 414 -30.03 -1.37 4.68
C SER A 414 -31.00 -2.33 5.37
N LEU A 415 -30.53 -3.23 6.23
CA LEU A 415 -31.38 -4.20 6.93
C LEU A 415 -32.04 -3.57 8.15
N PHE A 416 -31.24 -2.89 8.98
CA PHE A 416 -31.64 -2.49 10.32
C PHE A 416 -32.12 -1.03 10.41
N ALA A 417 -31.60 -0.14 9.55
CA ALA A 417 -31.78 1.30 9.68
C ALA A 417 -32.07 2.00 8.34
N GLN A 418 -33.02 1.46 7.55
CA GLN A 418 -33.38 1.94 6.20
C GLN A 418 -33.61 3.46 6.12
N ARG A 419 -34.17 4.06 7.17
CA ARG A 419 -34.41 5.52 7.27
C ARG A 419 -33.15 6.38 7.16
N LEU A 420 -31.97 5.83 7.44
CA LEU A 420 -30.69 6.55 7.34
C LEU A 420 -30.17 6.63 5.89
N GLY A 421 -30.73 5.82 4.98
CA GLY A 421 -30.33 5.74 3.58
C GLY A 421 -28.94 5.12 3.36
N THR A 422 -28.71 4.63 2.15
CA THR A 422 -27.40 4.10 1.71
C THR A 422 -26.97 4.80 0.42
N PRO A 423 -25.72 5.25 0.29
CA PRO A 423 -25.22 5.95 -0.91
C PRO A 423 -25.15 4.99 -2.09
N ASN A 424 -24.92 3.70 -1.82
CA ASN A 424 -24.86 2.64 -2.81
C ASN A 424 -25.95 1.60 -2.52
N LYS A 425 -26.63 1.11 -3.56
CA LYS A 425 -27.57 -0.02 -3.41
C LYS A 425 -26.79 -1.30 -3.09
N VAL A 426 -26.92 -1.82 -1.86
CA VAL A 426 -26.28 -3.08 -1.45
C VAL A 426 -27.33 -4.16 -1.19
N SER A 427 -26.99 -5.41 -1.51
CA SER A 427 -27.80 -6.58 -1.22
C SER A 427 -26.91 -7.76 -0.85
N PHE A 428 -27.48 -8.78 -0.20
CA PHE A 428 -26.78 -10.04 0.07
C PHE A 428 -26.14 -10.63 -1.19
N LYS A 429 -26.87 -10.69 -2.31
CA LYS A 429 -26.36 -11.20 -3.58
C LYS A 429 -25.10 -10.45 -4.04
N ARG A 430 -25.08 -9.11 -3.91
CA ARG A 430 -23.91 -8.31 -4.30
C ARG A 430 -22.73 -8.53 -3.37
N LEU A 431 -22.96 -8.56 -2.06
CA LEU A 431 -21.91 -8.83 -1.07
C LEU A 431 -21.29 -10.22 -1.29
N LEU A 432 -22.12 -11.26 -1.40
CA LEU A 432 -21.67 -12.63 -1.65
C LEU A 432 -20.94 -12.78 -2.99
N GLY A 433 -21.32 -12.00 -4.00
CA GLY A 433 -20.60 -11.93 -5.28
C GLY A 433 -19.17 -11.41 -5.10
N VAL A 434 -18.99 -10.26 -4.44
CA VAL A 434 -17.64 -9.71 -4.19
C VAL A 434 -16.79 -10.63 -3.32
N ILE A 435 -17.39 -11.30 -2.33
CA ILE A 435 -16.68 -12.31 -1.52
C ILE A 435 -16.27 -13.50 -2.39
N ALA A 436 -17.13 -13.97 -3.29
CA ALA A 436 -16.81 -15.04 -4.23
C ALA A 436 -15.67 -14.66 -5.18
N ASP A 437 -15.65 -13.43 -5.68
CA ASP A 437 -14.58 -12.91 -6.53
C ASP A 437 -13.24 -12.87 -5.76
N ALA A 438 -13.26 -12.44 -4.50
CA ALA A 438 -12.09 -12.45 -3.63
C ALA A 438 -11.59 -13.89 -3.37
N GLU A 439 -12.50 -14.83 -3.09
CA GLU A 439 -12.15 -16.25 -2.93
C GLU A 439 -11.56 -16.86 -4.20
N ALA A 440 -12.11 -16.51 -5.36
CA ALA A 440 -11.63 -16.99 -6.66
C ALA A 440 -10.21 -16.49 -6.95
N ALA A 441 -9.92 -15.22 -6.64
CA ALA A 441 -8.57 -14.66 -6.74
C ALA A 441 -7.56 -15.37 -5.80
N VAL A 442 -8.04 -15.95 -4.70
CA VAL A 442 -7.23 -16.70 -3.72
C VAL A 442 -7.06 -18.18 -4.09
N ARG A 443 -7.77 -18.75 -5.07
CA ARG A 443 -7.63 -20.18 -5.42
C ARG A 443 -6.39 -20.47 -6.29
N PRO A 444 -5.75 -21.65 -6.17
CA PRO A 444 -4.70 -22.08 -7.09
C PRO A 444 -5.26 -22.24 -8.51
N GLY A 445 -4.72 -21.50 -9.47
CA GLY A 445 -5.16 -21.51 -10.88
C GLY A 445 -5.96 -20.27 -11.33
N GLY A 446 -6.27 -19.33 -10.43
CA GLY A 446 -6.88 -18.06 -10.81
C GLY A 446 -5.88 -17.14 -11.51
N ARG A 447 -6.14 -16.83 -12.80
CA ARG A 447 -5.49 -15.83 -13.68
C ARG A 447 -4.21 -15.18 -13.12
N SER A 448 -3.06 -15.78 -13.40
CA SER A 448 -1.79 -15.06 -13.53
C SER A 448 -1.41 -14.94 -15.00
#